data_AF-A0A2E8DZQ2-F1
#
_entry.id   AF-A0A2E8DZQ2-F1
#
_cell.length_a   1.000
_cell.length_b   1.000
_cell.length_c   1.000
_cell.angle_alpha   90.00
_cell.angle_beta   90.00
_cell.angle_gamma   90.00
#
_symmetry.space_group_name_H-M   'P 1'
#
loop_
_entity.id
_entity.type
_entity.pdbx_description
1 polymer ?
#
loop_
_entity_poly.entity_id
_entity_poly.type
_entity_poly.pdbx_seq_one_letter_code
_entity_poly.pdbx_strand_id
1 'polypeptide(L)'
;MIVDGIKWFFKPDSVFATERLAKGEWTIIPSLLKNALKRSLFIAPGLYLCDIKGKQLVAGSILGSLGVSLSLVAYFVMTPDYSTDLCGE
;
A
#
# COMPACT_ATOMS: atom_id res chain seq x y z
N MET A 1 0.29 -10.12 21.26
CA MET A 1 1.26 -10.63 20.25
C MET A 1 0.65 -10.90 18.89
N ILE A 2 -0.23 -11.90 18.72
CA ILE A 2 -0.87 -12.18 17.40
C ILE A 2 -1.78 -11.03 16.97
N VAL A 3 -2.63 -10.55 17.89
CA VAL A 3 -3.55 -9.41 17.65
C VAL A 3 -2.77 -8.14 17.31
N ASP A 4 -1.64 -7.90 17.97
CA ASP A 4 -0.78 -6.72 17.70
C ASP A 4 -0.08 -6.84 16.35
N GLY A 5 0.32 -8.05 15.95
CA GLY A 5 0.87 -8.32 14.62
C GLY A 5 -0.16 -8.09 13.50
N ILE A 6 -1.40 -8.51 13.72
CA ILE A 6 -2.52 -8.25 12.78
C ILE A 6 -2.81 -6.74 12.72
N LYS A 7 -2.93 -6.06 13.87
CA LYS A 7 -3.12 -4.60 13.92
C LYS A 7 -1.98 -3.85 13.21
N TRP A 8 -0.74 -4.29 13.40
CA TRP A 8 0.43 -3.71 12.73
C TRP A 8 0.44 -3.99 11.22
N PHE A 9 -0.09 -5.13 10.77
CA PHE A 9 -0.20 -5.47 9.35
C PHE A 9 -1.27 -4.65 8.65
N PHE A 10 -2.43 -4.46 9.28
CA PHE A 10 -3.59 -3.77 8.72
C PHE A 10 -3.69 -2.27 9.05
N LYS A 11 -2.71 -1.72 9.79
CA LYS A 11 -2.69 -0.28 10.05
C LYS A 11 -2.66 0.46 8.70
N PRO A 12 -3.52 1.46 8.47
CA PRO A 12 -3.62 2.18 7.20
C PRO A 12 -2.45 3.15 6.98
N ASP A 13 -1.26 2.84 7.49
CA ASP A 13 -0.02 3.59 7.30
C ASP A 13 0.28 3.82 5.82
N SER A 14 -0.21 2.95 4.92
CA SER A 14 -0.05 3.15 3.48
C SER A 14 -0.85 4.34 2.96
N VAL A 15 -2.04 4.59 3.51
CA VAL A 15 -2.93 5.65 3.04
C VAL A 15 -2.37 7.02 3.45
N PHE A 16 -2.02 7.17 4.73
CA PHE A 16 -1.32 8.35 5.27
C PHE A 16 0.00 8.63 4.56
N ALA A 17 0.76 7.57 4.27
CA ALA A 17 2.02 7.68 3.56
C ALA A 17 1.86 8.24 2.14
N THR A 18 0.79 7.83 1.47
CA THR A 18 0.56 8.19 0.08
C THR A 18 0.02 9.62 -0.02
N GLU A 19 -0.79 10.06 0.95
CA GLU A 19 -1.20 11.46 1.09
C GLU A 19 0.01 12.39 1.33
N ARG A 20 0.89 12.04 2.26
CA ARG A 20 2.11 12.82 2.56
C ARG A 20 3.05 12.90 1.35
N LEU A 21 3.19 11.81 0.59
CA LEU A 21 3.93 11.82 -0.66
C LEU A 21 3.29 12.76 -1.69
N ALA A 22 1.96 12.73 -1.85
CA ALA A 22 1.24 13.61 -2.76
C ALA A 22 1.40 15.10 -2.37
N LYS A 23 1.56 15.39 -1.06
CA LYS A 23 1.87 16.72 -0.52
C LYS A 23 3.35 17.11 -0.63
N GLY A 24 4.20 16.26 -1.21
CA GLY A 24 5.62 16.56 -1.47
C GLY A 24 6.59 16.16 -0.35
N GLU A 25 6.15 15.39 0.65
CA GLU A 25 7.06 14.86 1.66
C GLU A 25 7.74 13.59 1.14
N TRP A 26 9.06 13.61 1.00
CA TRP A 26 9.84 12.48 0.46
C TRP A 26 10.44 11.59 1.56
N THR A 27 10.39 12.01 2.82
CA THR A 27 10.91 11.25 3.98
C THR A 27 10.13 9.95 4.24
N ILE A 28 8.96 9.80 3.61
CA ILE A 28 8.00 8.71 3.78
C ILE A 28 8.24 7.52 2.83
N ILE A 29 9.15 7.65 1.86
CA ILE A 29 9.50 6.59 0.88
C ILE A 29 9.79 5.22 1.53
N PRO A 30 10.55 5.11 2.65
CA PRO A 30 10.81 3.81 3.27
C PRO A 30 9.55 3.11 3.78
N SER A 31 8.59 3.89 4.29
CA SER A 31 7.31 3.35 4.78
C SER A 31 6.39 2.97 3.60
N LEU A 32 6.42 3.71 2.49
CA LEU A 32 5.74 3.30 1.26
C LEU A 32 6.28 1.97 0.72
N LEU A 33 7.59 1.78 0.70
CA LEU A 33 8.22 0.54 0.25
C LEU A 33 7.84 -0.65 1.14
N LYS A 34 7.88 -0.45 2.47
CA LYS A 34 7.42 -1.44 3.45
C LYS A 34 5.96 -1.84 3.21
N ASN A 35 5.10 -0.85 2.96
CA ASN A 35 3.69 -1.09 2.71
C ASN A 35 3.41 -1.74 1.35
N ALA A 36 4.20 -1.41 0.32
CA ALA A 36 4.15 -2.07 -0.98
C ALA A 36 4.57 -3.55 -0.88
N LEU A 37 5.57 -3.86 -0.06
CA LEU A 37 5.98 -5.24 0.20
C LEU A 37 4.87 -6.04 0.91
N LYS A 38 4.28 -5.48 1.97
CA LYS A 38 3.14 -6.10 2.68
C LYS A 38 1.98 -6.39 1.71
N ARG A 39 1.65 -5.43 0.85
CA ARG A 39 0.55 -5.55 -0.11
C ARG A 39 0.84 -6.59 -1.18
N SER A 40 2.08 -6.63 -1.69
CA SER A 40 2.51 -7.67 -2.64
C SER A 40 2.38 -9.07 -2.04
N LEU A 41 2.78 -9.26 -0.78
CA LEU A 41 2.60 -10.53 -0.06
C LEU A 41 1.12 -10.89 0.13
N PHE A 42 0.24 -9.90 0.26
CA PHE A 42 -1.20 -10.11 0.39
C PHE A 42 -1.89 -10.42 -0.95
N ILE A 43 -1.37 -9.91 -2.06
CA ILE A 43 -1.87 -10.19 -3.42
C ILE A 43 -1.48 -11.60 -3.88
N ALA A 44 -0.29 -12.06 -3.51
CA ALA A 44 0.27 -13.33 -3.95
C ALA A 44 -0.66 -14.56 -3.77
N PRO A 45 -1.34 -14.77 -2.62
CA PRO A 45 -2.31 -15.86 -2.47
C PRO A 45 -3.47 -15.80 -3.48
N GLY A 46 -4.00 -14.61 -3.76
CA GLY A 46 -5.08 -14.43 -4.74
C GLY A 46 -4.64 -14.82 -6.14
N LEU A 47 -3.43 -14.41 -6.55
CA LEU A 47 -2.86 -14.82 -7.83
C LEU A 47 -2.59 -16.33 -7.90
N TYR A 48 -2.14 -16.92 -6.80
CA TYR A 48 -1.92 -18.37 -6.71
C TYR A 48 -3.22 -19.16 -6.90
N LEU A 49 -4.33 -18.69 -6.32
CA LEU A 49 -5.65 -19.30 -6.51
C LEU A 49 -6.14 -19.21 -7.96
N CYS A 50 -5.69 -18.20 -8.71
CA CYS A 50 -5.91 -18.06 -10.16
C CYS A 50 -4.92 -18.89 -11.01
N ASP A 51 -4.21 -19.83 -10.41
CA ASP A 51 -3.19 -20.68 -11.05
C ASP A 51 -1.97 -19.91 -11.64
N ILE A 52 -1.78 -18.64 -11.24
CA ILE A 52 -0.60 -17.86 -11.60
C ILE A 52 0.53 -18.21 -10.63
N LYS A 53 1.65 -18.75 -11.14
CA LYS A 53 2.73 -19.34 -10.34
C LYS A 53 4.12 -18.83 -10.72
N GLY A 54 5.10 -19.14 -9.88
CA GLY A 54 6.52 -18.85 -10.14
C GLY A 54 6.80 -17.36 -10.35
N LYS A 55 7.54 -17.04 -11.42
CA LYS A 55 7.95 -15.65 -11.72
C LYS A 55 6.76 -14.72 -12.01
N GLN A 56 5.68 -15.25 -12.59
CA GLN A 56 4.48 -14.46 -12.91
C GLN A 56 3.73 -14.05 -11.64
N LEU A 57 3.70 -14.90 -10.62
CA LEU A 57 3.12 -14.57 -9.32
C LEU A 57 3.87 -13.41 -8.66
N VAL A 58 5.20 -13.46 -8.67
CA VAL A 58 6.05 -12.40 -8.11
C VAL A 58 5.84 -11.09 -8.87
N ALA A 59 5.93 -11.14 -10.20
CA ALA A 59 5.75 -9.95 -11.04
C ALA A 59 4.34 -9.36 -10.91
N GLY A 60 3.29 -10.19 -10.95
CA GLY A 60 1.90 -9.76 -10.80
C GLY A 60 1.62 -9.16 -9.43
N SER A 61 2.22 -9.72 -8.36
CA SER A 61 2.07 -9.19 -7.00
C SER A 61 2.69 -7.79 -6.87
N ILE A 62 3.89 -7.60 -7.44
CA ILE A 62 4.60 -6.31 -7.44
C ILE A 62 3.82 -5.28 -8.28
N LEU A 63 3.44 -5.65 -9.51
CA LEU A 63 2.72 -4.77 -10.42
C LEU A 63 1.34 -4.37 -9.85
N GLY A 64 0.61 -5.32 -9.25
CA GLY A 64 -0.65 -5.03 -8.56
C GLY A 64 -0.46 -4.05 -7.41
N SER A 65 0.59 -4.23 -6.59
CA SER A 65 0.91 -3.29 -5.50
C SER A 65 1.28 -1.89 -6.00
N LEU A 66 2.05 -1.80 -7.10
CA LEU A 66 2.40 -0.54 -7.74
C LEU A 66 1.15 0.17 -8.29
N GLY A 67 0.26 -0.58 -8.97
CA GLY A 67 -1.00 -0.05 -9.50
C GLY A 67 -1.85 0.60 -8.41
N VAL A 68 -2.09 -0.11 -7.30
CA VAL A 68 -2.88 0.44 -6.17
C VAL A 68 -2.19 1.69 -5.57
N SER A 69 -0.86 1.69 -5.46
CA SER A 69 -0.13 2.84 -4.91
C SER A 69 -0.22 4.06 -5.83
N LEU A 70 -0.05 3.88 -7.14
CA LEU A 70 -0.20 4.95 -8.13
C LEU A 70 -1.63 5.50 -8.17
N SER A 71 -2.64 4.62 -8.09
CA SER A 71 -4.05 5.05 -8.02
C SER A 71 -4.33 5.91 -6.78
N LEU A 72 -3.77 5.56 -5.62
CA LEU A 72 -3.90 6.35 -4.40
C LEU A 72 -3.18 7.70 -4.50
N VAL A 73 -1.95 7.73 -5.04
CA VAL A 73 -1.23 9.00 -5.28
C VAL A 73 -2.05 9.89 -6.20
N ALA A 74 -2.50 9.36 -7.34
CA ALA A 74 -3.30 10.10 -8.31
C ALA A 74 -4.59 10.65 -7.68
N TYR A 75 -5.26 9.84 -6.86
CA TYR A 75 -6.46 10.26 -6.13
C TYR A 75 -6.20 11.46 -5.21
N PHE A 76 -5.14 11.43 -4.40
CA PHE A 76 -4.80 12.54 -3.50
C PHE A 76 -4.32 13.79 -4.24
N VAL A 77 -3.63 13.63 -5.39
CA VAL A 77 -3.28 14.76 -6.26
C VAL A 77 -4.53 15.41 -6.85
N MET A 78 -5.53 14.62 -7.24
CA MET A 78 -6.80 15.12 -7.78
C MET A 78 -7.76 15.65 -6.71
N THR A 79 -7.56 15.24 -5.45
CA THR A 79 -8.45 15.58 -4.32
C THR A 79 -7.63 16.16 -3.16
N PRO A 80 -7.02 17.35 -3.32
CA PRO A 80 -6.07 17.90 -2.36
C PRO A 80 -6.70 18.22 -0.99
N ASP A 81 -8.01 18.45 -0.94
CA ASP A 81 -8.75 18.75 0.28
C ASP A 81 -9.12 17.48 1.09
N TYR A 82 -8.91 16.29 0.52
CA TYR A 82 -9.18 15.03 1.20
C TYR A 82 -8.03 14.69 2.15
N SER A 83 -8.31 14.79 3.45
CA SER A 83 -7.40 14.32 4.50
C SER A 83 -7.73 12.88 4.88
N THR A 84 -6.71 12.04 4.94
CA THR A 84 -6.87 10.66 5.44
C THR A 84 -6.77 10.59 6.96
N ASP A 85 -6.55 11.74 7.61
CA ASP A 85 -6.54 11.92 9.06
C ASP A 85 -7.95 11.77 9.65
N LEU A 86 -8.46 10.54 9.61
CA LEU A 86 -9.69 10.10 10.27
C LEU A 86 -9.47 9.84 11.76
N CYS A 87 -8.21 9.87 12.22
CA CYS A 87 -7.88 9.73 13.63
C CYS A 87 -7.96 11.07 14.36
N GLY A 88 -7.75 12.19 13.66
CA GLY A 88 -7.51 13.46 14.32
C GLY A 88 -6.24 13.38 15.17
N GLU A 89 -5.56 14.51 15.34
CA GLU A 89 -4.74 14.65 16.55
C GLU A 89 -5.63 14.67 17.80
#